data_AF-A0A920NG70-F1
#
_entry.id   AF-A0A920NG70-F1
#
_cell.length_a   1.000
_cell.length_b   1.000
_cell.length_c   1.000
_cell.angle_alpha   90.00
_cell.angle_beta   90.00
_cell.angle_gamma   90.00
#
_symmetry.space_group_name_H-M   'P 1'
#
loop_
_entity.id
_entity.type
_entity.pdbx_description
1 polymer ?
#
loop_
_entity_poly.entity_id
_entity_poly.type
_entity_poly.pdbx_seq_one_letter_code
_entity_poly.pdbx_strand_id
1 'polypeptide(L)' 'MNILQSEKVDIVWIPDTEEMYPTGYQTYVTVDKLSRYLEGARRPGHMRGVATIVTKF' A
#
# COMPACT_ATOMS: atom_id res chain seq x y z
N MET A 1 -10.42 2.55 16.80
CA MET A 1 -9.41 2.36 17.87
C MET A 1 -9.74 1.19 18.79
N ASN A 2 -11.01 1.04 19.21
CA ASN A 2 -11.42 0.05 20.22
C ASN A 2 -10.99 -1.41 19.95
N ILE A 3 -11.05 -1.88 18.70
CA ILE A 3 -10.58 -3.24 18.34
C ILE A 3 -9.07 -3.37 18.55
N LEU A 4 -8.28 -2.41 18.07
CA LEU A 4 -6.82 -2.46 18.22
C LEU A 4 -6.38 -2.28 19.69
N GLN A 5 -7.13 -1.50 20.45
CA GLN A 5 -6.92 -1.33 21.88
C GLN A 5 -7.22 -2.61 22.67
N SER A 6 -8.28 -3.36 22.33
CA SER A 6 -8.56 -4.64 23.00
C SER A 6 -7.47 -5.68 22.75
N GLU A 7 -6.86 -5.64 21.56
CA GLU A 7 -5.73 -6.51 21.20
C GLU A 7 -4.37 -6.00 21.72
N LYS A 8 -4.34 -4.92 22.52
CA LYS A 8 -3.12 -4.33 23.09
C LYS A 8 -2.08 -3.92 22.03
N VAL A 9 -2.52 -3.38 20.89
CA VAL A 9 -1.63 -2.81 19.89
C VAL A 9 -0.91 -1.59 20.46
N ASP A 10 0.42 -1.60 20.44
CA ASP A 10 1.26 -0.54 21.02
C ASP A 10 1.22 0.76 20.21
N ILE A 11 1.22 0.65 18.87
CA ILE A 11 1.27 1.79 17.96
C ILE A 11 0.30 1.56 16.80
N VAL A 12 -0.46 2.60 16.47
CA VAL A 12 -1.22 2.70 15.23
C VAL A 12 -0.65 3.85 14.42
N TRP A 13 0.05 3.53 13.34
CA TRP A 13 0.55 4.55 12.41
C TRP A 13 -0.50 4.83 11.34
N ILE A 14 -1.01 6.07 11.31
CA ILE A 14 -2.07 6.52 10.40
C ILE A 14 -1.57 7.77 9.65
N PRO A 15 -0.60 7.63 8.74
CA PRO A 15 -0.10 8.75 7.96
C PRO A 15 -1.18 9.24 7.00
N ASP A 16 -1.14 10.53 6.68
CA ASP A 16 -1.99 11.08 5.62
C ASP A 16 -1.39 10.82 4.22
N THR A 17 -2.10 11.25 3.18
CA THR A 17 -1.66 11.00 1.80
C THR A 17 -0.42 11.81 1.42
N GLU A 18 -0.27 13.04 1.91
CA GLU A 18 0.87 13.90 1.59
C GLU A 18 2.15 13.40 2.29
N GLU A 19 2.02 12.88 3.51
CA GLU A 19 3.11 12.21 4.24
C GLU A 19 3.61 10.96 3.47
N MET A 20 2.69 10.18 2.89
CA MET A 20 3.05 8.99 2.12
C MET A 20 3.52 9.29 0.69
N TYR A 21 2.90 10.27 0.04
CA TYR A 21 3.06 10.59 -1.38
C TYR A 21 3.12 12.11 -1.58
N PRO A 22 4.27 12.74 -1.28
CA PRO A 22 4.40 14.18 -1.41
C PRO A 22 4.28 14.62 -2.87
N THR A 23 3.99 15.91 -3.06
CA THR A 23 3.94 16.53 -4.39
C THR A 23 5.18 16.19 -5.23
N GLY A 24 4.96 15.61 -6.41
CA GLY A 24 6.05 15.20 -7.31
C GLY A 24 6.62 13.80 -7.07
N TYR A 25 5.98 12.97 -6.23
CA TYR A 25 6.35 11.56 -6.02
C TYR A 25 6.38 10.77 -7.34
N GLN A 26 7.49 10.06 -7.61
CA GLN A 26 7.74 9.38 -8.89
C GLN A 26 8.21 7.92 -8.78
N THR A 27 8.45 7.40 -7.58
CA THR A 27 9.00 6.04 -7.38
C THR A 27 7.89 5.00 -7.27
N TYR A 28 8.01 3.88 -8.00
CA TYR A 28 7.07 2.77 -7.85
C TYR A 28 7.75 1.41 -8.03
N VAL A 29 7.18 0.40 -7.40
CA VAL A 29 7.59 -1.01 -7.50
C VAL A 29 6.58 -1.75 -8.35
N THR A 30 7.05 -2.50 -9.35
CA THR A 30 6.20 -3.27 -10.26
C THR A 30 6.43 -4.76 -10.06
N VAL A 31 5.33 -5.51 -9.93
CA VAL A 31 5.32 -6.98 -9.98
C VAL A 31 5.01 -7.39 -11.41
N ASP A 32 5.92 -8.03 -12.13
CA ASP A 32 5.77 -8.21 -13.58
C ASP A 32 4.72 -9.26 -13.97
N LYS A 33 5.05 -10.56 -13.90
CA LYS A 33 4.17 -11.61 -14.44
C LYS A 33 2.95 -11.85 -13.57
N LEU A 34 3.13 -11.85 -12.25
CA LEU A 34 2.05 -12.19 -11.31
C LEU A 34 0.91 -11.17 -11.34
N SER A 35 1.19 -9.88 -11.62
CA SER A 35 0.15 -8.85 -11.69
C SER A 35 -0.77 -8.98 -12.90
N ARG A 36 -0.55 -9.95 -13.79
CA ARG A 36 -1.36 -10.16 -15.00
C ARG A 36 -2.47 -11.20 -14.81
N TYR A 37 -2.53 -11.84 -13.64
CA TYR A 37 -3.50 -12.90 -13.34
C TYR A 37 -4.53 -12.42 -12.31
N LEU A 38 -5.67 -13.12 -12.25
CA LEU A 38 -6.72 -12.91 -11.25
C LEU A 38 -7.11 -11.42 -11.12
N GLU A 39 -7.04 -10.88 -9.90
CA GLU A 39 -7.32 -9.48 -9.60
C GLU A 39 -6.40 -8.51 -10.33
N GLY A 40 -5.16 -8.91 -10.63
CA GLY A 40 -4.25 -8.10 -11.44
C GLY A 40 -4.76 -7.87 -12.86
N ALA A 41 -5.46 -8.86 -13.44
CA ALA A 41 -6.12 -8.72 -14.73
C ALA A 41 -7.40 -7.86 -14.64
N ARG A 42 -8.14 -7.95 -13.53
CA ARG A 42 -9.39 -7.21 -13.30
C ARG A 42 -9.16 -5.76 -12.86
N ARG A 43 -8.02 -5.48 -12.24
CA ARG A 43 -7.69 -4.19 -11.63
C ARG A 43 -6.30 -3.73 -12.11
N PRO A 44 -6.16 -3.27 -13.36
CA PRO A 44 -4.88 -2.82 -13.90
C PRO A 44 -4.21 -1.77 -12.99
N GLY A 45 -2.94 -1.98 -12.67
CA GLY A 45 -2.17 -1.11 -11.77
C GLY A 45 -2.37 -1.37 -10.27
N HIS A 46 -3.33 -2.20 -9.86
CA HIS A 46 -3.59 -2.49 -8.44
C HIS A 46 -2.37 -3.06 -7.73
N MET A 47 -1.73 -4.07 -8.31
CA MET A 47 -0.55 -4.71 -7.72
C MET A 47 0.68 -3.78 -7.71
N ARG A 48 0.78 -2.81 -8.64
CA ARG A 48 1.82 -1.77 -8.59
C ARG A 48 1.61 -0.86 -7.38
N GLY A 49 0.37 -0.43 -7.15
CA GLY A 49 0.03 0.39 -5.98
C GLY A 49 0.32 -0.35 -4.67
N VAL A 50 -0.15 -1.60 -4.55
CA VAL A 50 0.09 -2.46 -3.38
C VAL A 50 1.58 -2.68 -3.15
N ALA A 51 2.33 -3.12 -4.17
CA ALA A 51 3.76 -3.39 -4.01
C ALA A 51 4.54 -2.12 -3.66
N THR A 52 4.21 -0.97 -4.28
CA THR A 52 4.86 0.30 -3.98
C THR A 52 4.67 0.70 -2.52
N ILE A 53 3.43 0.65 -2.02
CA ILE A 53 3.15 1.13 -0.67
C ILE A 53 3.67 0.17 0.39
N VAL A 54 3.54 -1.14 0.17
CA VAL A 54 4.07 -2.17 1.08
C VAL A 54 5.60 -2.09 1.17
N THR A 55 6.32 -1.76 0.10
CA THR A 55 7.79 -1.58 0.15
C THR A 55 8.23 -0.31 0.87
N LYS A 56 7.37 0.71 0.99
CA LYS A 56 7.68 1.92 1.78
C LYS A 56 7.53 1.69 3.29
N PHE A 57 6.73 0.71 3.69
CA PHE A 57 6.55 0.25 5.07
C PHE A 57 7.62 -0.77 5.45
#